data_AF-F9UDF1-F1
#
_entry.id   AF-F9UDF1-F1
#
_cell.length_a   1.000
_cell.length_b   1.000
_cell.length_c   1.000
_cell.angle_alpha   90.00
_cell.angle_beta   90.00
_cell.angle_gamma   90.00
#
_symmetry.space_group_name_H-M   'P 1'
#
loop_
_entity.id
_entity.type
_entity.pdbx_description
1 polymer ?
#
loop_
_entity_poly.entity_id
_entity_poly.type
_entity_poly.pdbx_seq_one_letter_code
_entity_poly.pdbx_strand_id
1 'polypeptide(L)'
;MELMNNTLNRPQQFAVHPVRSDARSDESSDQDVVTVRRACGRGEFDAARLRFLRLREPSQVRLLEDIPRSEAVRLAGGLPSYTVARLCERVPKTLRRAIVRALPEVKRHGVSVILDYRRRI
;
A
#
# COMPACT_ATOMS: atom_id res chain seq x y z
N MET A 1 53.77 -44.35 -15.37
CA MET A 1 53.36 -44.92 -14.07
C MET A 1 52.17 -44.14 -13.54
N GLU A 2 50.95 -44.55 -13.89
CA GLU A 2 50.02 -45.19 -12.94
C GLU A 2 50.49 -45.13 -11.46
N LEU A 3 49.77 -44.56 -10.47
CA LEU A 3 48.40 -44.88 -10.06
C LEU A 3 47.91 -44.02 -8.84
N MET A 4 46.58 -43.97 -8.70
CA MET A 4 45.73 -43.91 -7.48
C MET A 4 45.64 -42.59 -6.67
N ASN A 5 44.56 -41.80 -6.77
CA ASN A 5 43.15 -41.97 -6.36
C ASN A 5 42.84 -41.86 -4.85
N ASN A 6 41.89 -40.95 -4.59
CA ASN A 6 40.86 -40.94 -3.55
C ASN A 6 41.22 -40.50 -2.13
N THR A 7 40.78 -39.28 -1.78
CA THR A 7 40.00 -39.07 -0.55
C THR A 7 38.95 -37.98 -0.77
N LEU A 8 37.69 -38.42 -0.87
CA LEU A 8 36.46 -37.78 -0.40
C LEU A 8 36.54 -36.32 0.06
N ASN A 9 35.90 -35.40 -0.68
CA ASN A 9 34.98 -34.48 -0.01
C ASN A 9 33.86 -33.98 -0.94
N ARG A 10 32.65 -34.38 -0.58
CA ARG A 10 31.36 -34.07 -1.19
C ARG A 10 31.10 -32.56 -1.12
N PRO A 11 30.88 -31.83 -2.23
CA PRO A 11 30.26 -30.52 -2.11
C PRO A 11 28.81 -30.74 -1.71
N GLN A 12 28.48 -30.31 -0.50
CA GLN A 12 27.10 -30.22 -0.03
C GLN A 12 26.31 -29.44 -1.07
N GLN A 13 25.30 -30.10 -1.64
CA GLN A 13 24.25 -29.44 -2.38
C GLN A 13 23.59 -28.46 -1.40
N PHE A 14 23.95 -27.18 -1.51
CA PHE A 14 23.13 -26.11 -0.97
C PHE A 14 21.81 -26.18 -1.71
N ALA A 15 20.85 -26.90 -1.13
CA ALA A 15 19.46 -26.81 -1.49
C ALA A 15 19.07 -25.34 -1.28
N VAL A 16 19.09 -24.57 -2.36
CA VAL A 16 18.44 -23.28 -2.44
C VAL A 16 16.95 -23.58 -2.32
N HIS A 17 16.45 -23.65 -1.09
CA HIS A 17 15.02 -23.60 -0.84
C HIS A 17 14.54 -22.24 -1.37
N PRO A 18 13.61 -22.20 -2.33
CA PRO A 18 13.00 -20.94 -2.69
C PRO A 18 12.21 -20.44 -1.48
N VAL A 19 12.68 -19.31 -0.99
CA VAL A 19 12.10 -18.40 0.00
C VAL A 19 10.56 -18.41 -0.02
N ARG A 20 9.94 -19.01 1.01
CA ARG A 20 8.51 -18.85 1.35
C ARG A 20 8.29 -17.54 2.14
N SER A 21 8.67 -16.38 1.59
CA SER A 21 8.46 -15.07 2.27
C SER A 21 7.27 -14.25 1.77
N ASP A 22 6.59 -14.67 0.70
CA ASP A 22 5.41 -13.93 0.20
C ASP A 22 4.12 -14.27 0.97
N ALA A 23 3.90 -15.55 1.32
CA ALA A 23 2.63 -15.97 1.92
C ALA A 23 2.30 -15.28 3.26
N ARG A 24 3.30 -15.11 4.15
CA ARG A 24 3.09 -14.42 5.43
C ARG A 24 2.86 -12.92 5.27
N SER A 25 3.41 -12.32 4.21
CA SER A 25 3.27 -10.90 3.91
C SER A 25 1.89 -10.59 3.36
N ASP A 26 1.35 -11.49 2.54
CA ASP A 26 0.02 -11.35 1.95
C ASP A 26 -1.09 -11.52 2.99
N GLU A 27 -1.04 -12.56 3.85
CA GLU A 27 -2.03 -12.77 4.93
C GLU A 27 -2.07 -11.60 5.93
N SER A 28 -0.90 -11.04 6.27
CA SER A 28 -0.80 -9.87 7.16
C SER A 28 -1.40 -8.62 6.52
N SER A 29 -1.18 -8.42 5.22
CA SER A 29 -1.74 -7.28 4.46
C SER A 29 -3.27 -7.38 4.37
N ASP A 30 -3.80 -8.59 4.16
CA ASP A 30 -5.24 -8.83 4.13
C ASP A 30 -5.89 -8.59 5.50
N GLN A 31 -5.23 -9.00 6.58
CA GLN A 31 -5.69 -8.72 7.93
C GLN A 31 -5.68 -7.21 8.25
N ASP A 32 -4.67 -6.48 7.78
CA ASP A 32 -4.61 -5.02 7.91
C ASP A 32 -5.75 -4.35 7.11
N VAL A 33 -6.08 -4.82 5.90
CA VAL A 33 -7.23 -4.35 5.10
C VAL A 33 -8.54 -4.52 5.88
N VAL A 34 -8.79 -5.72 6.43
CA VAL A 34 -9.99 -6.00 7.24
C VAL A 34 -10.06 -5.07 8.46
N THR A 35 -8.91 -4.85 9.10
CA THR A 35 -8.82 -3.99 10.29
C THR A 35 -9.10 -2.53 9.95
N VAL A 36 -8.55 -2.00 8.86
CA VAL A 36 -8.82 -0.64 8.38
C VAL A 36 -10.30 -0.47 8.07
N ARG A 37 -10.90 -1.42 7.34
CA ARG A 37 -12.34 -1.39 7.00
C ARG A 37 -13.22 -1.34 8.26
N ARG A 38 -12.91 -2.18 9.25
CA ARG A 38 -13.64 -2.19 10.53
C ARG A 38 -13.48 -0.88 11.30
N ALA A 39 -12.26 -0.32 11.34
CA ALA A 39 -11.99 0.94 12.01
C ALA A 39 -12.74 2.12 11.34
N CYS A 40 -12.78 2.17 10.01
CA CYS A 40 -13.57 3.15 9.27
C CYS A 40 -15.06 3.09 9.62
N GLY A 41 -15.65 1.89 9.64
CA GLY A 41 -17.06 1.69 10.00
C GLY A 41 -17.40 2.05 11.45
N ARG A 42 -16.40 2.06 12.35
CA ARG A 42 -16.53 2.52 13.74
C ARG A 42 -16.22 4.01 13.93
N GLY A 43 -15.79 4.71 12.89
CA GLY A 43 -15.37 6.10 12.96
C GLY A 43 -13.97 6.33 13.54
N GLU A 44 -13.18 5.26 13.74
CA GLU A 44 -11.84 5.28 14.34
C GLU A 44 -10.76 5.66 13.29
N PHE A 45 -10.90 6.83 12.67
CA PHE A 45 -10.10 7.18 11.49
C PHE A 45 -8.61 7.37 11.77
N ASP A 46 -8.20 7.78 12.97
CA ASP A 46 -6.77 7.92 13.29
C ASP A 46 -6.06 6.56 13.31
N ALA A 47 -6.68 5.58 13.96
CA ALA A 47 -6.19 4.21 13.97
C ALA A 47 -6.25 3.56 12.57
N ALA A 48 -7.29 3.87 11.80
CA ALA A 48 -7.44 3.41 10.42
C ALA A 48 -6.31 3.95 9.52
N ARG A 49 -5.94 5.23 9.64
CA ARG A 49 -4.89 5.85 8.82
C ARG A 49 -3.52 5.23 9.07
N LEU A 50 -3.16 5.00 10.33
CA LEU A 50 -1.87 4.39 10.68
C LEU A 50 -1.71 3.00 10.05
N ARG A 51 -2.78 2.19 10.10
CA ARG A 51 -2.78 0.86 9.47
C ARG A 51 -2.85 0.95 7.95
N PHE A 52 -3.65 1.87 7.42
CA PHE A 52 -3.73 2.12 5.99
C PHE A 52 -2.36 2.46 5.39
N LEU A 53 -1.55 3.27 6.07
CA LEU A 53 -0.21 3.64 5.61
C LEU A 53 0.78 2.46 5.58
N ARG A 54 0.51 1.37 6.31
CA ARG A 54 1.31 0.14 6.27
C ARG A 54 0.96 -0.76 5.08
N LEU A 55 -0.22 -0.57 4.49
CA LEU A 55 -0.64 -1.32 3.31
C LEU A 55 0.20 -0.96 2.08
N ARG A 56 0.41 -1.95 1.21
CA ARG A 56 0.95 -1.70 -0.13
C ARG A 56 -0.03 -0.83 -0.93
N GLU A 57 0.51 -0.01 -1.83
CA GLU A 57 -0.29 0.93 -2.63
C GLU A 57 -1.47 0.27 -3.38
N PRO A 58 -1.33 -0.92 -4.01
CA PRO A 58 -2.48 -1.57 -4.65
C PRO A 58 -3.61 -1.87 -3.67
N SER A 59 -3.29 -2.30 -2.44
CA SER A 59 -4.28 -2.56 -1.39
C SER A 59 -4.90 -1.26 -0.85
N GLN A 60 -4.12 -0.18 -0.77
CA GLN A 60 -4.64 1.14 -0.42
C GLN A 60 -5.69 1.64 -1.42
N VAL A 61 -5.40 1.50 -2.72
CA VAL A 61 -6.30 1.91 -3.81
C VAL A 61 -7.58 1.09 -3.78
N ARG A 62 -7.47 -0.25 -3.75
CA ARG A 62 -8.63 -1.14 -3.65
C ARG A 62 -9.48 -0.84 -2.42
N LEU A 63 -8.87 -0.64 -1.26
CA LEU A 63 -9.62 -0.32 -0.04
C LEU A 63 -10.38 1.00 -0.17
N LEU A 64 -9.80 2.04 -0.79
CA LEU A 64 -10.50 3.31 -1.02
C LEU A 64 -11.69 3.17 -1.98
N GLU A 65 -11.63 2.21 -2.90
CA GLU A 65 -12.72 1.90 -3.84
C GLU A 65 -13.81 1.04 -3.20
N ASP A 66 -13.44 0.14 -2.28
CA ASP A 66 -14.35 -0.80 -1.63
C ASP A 66 -15.18 -0.18 -0.49
N ILE A 67 -14.65 0.82 0.21
CA ILE A 67 -15.35 1.43 1.36
C ILE A 67 -16.32 2.53 0.91
N PRO A 68 -17.34 2.86 1.72
CA PRO A 68 -18.24 3.97 1.44
C PRO A 68 -17.48 5.26 1.13
N ARG A 69 -17.94 6.00 0.12
CA ARG A 69 -17.30 7.22 -0.36
C ARG A 69 -17.05 8.25 0.75
N SER A 70 -17.97 8.38 1.70
CA SER A 70 -17.83 9.25 2.87
C SER A 70 -16.66 8.84 3.77
N GLU A 71 -16.47 7.53 3.98
CA GLU A 71 -15.35 6.98 4.75
C GLU A 71 -14.04 7.16 4.00
N ALA A 72 -14.00 6.87 2.70
CA ALA A 72 -12.81 7.09 1.87
C ALA A 72 -12.33 8.54 1.92
N VAL A 73 -13.28 9.49 1.84
CA VAL A 73 -13.01 10.92 1.99
C VAL A 73 -12.44 11.26 3.38
N ARG A 74 -13.07 10.76 4.46
CA ARG A 74 -12.61 11.01 5.84
C ARG A 74 -11.24 10.38 6.11
N LEU A 75 -11.00 9.19 5.59
CA LEU A 75 -9.72 8.50 5.69
C LEU A 75 -8.63 9.32 5.01
N ALA A 76 -8.82 9.65 3.72
CA ALA A 76 -7.88 10.45 2.93
C ALA A 76 -7.64 11.86 3.49
N GLY A 77 -8.67 12.45 4.13
CA GLY A 77 -8.60 13.77 4.76
C GLY A 77 -7.46 13.93 5.77
N GLY A 78 -7.04 12.86 6.45
CA GLY A 78 -5.92 12.90 7.41
C GLY A 78 -4.59 12.33 6.89
N LEU A 79 -4.52 11.89 5.64
CA LEU A 79 -3.26 11.35 5.07
C LEU A 79 -2.30 12.47 4.64
N PRO A 80 -0.98 12.25 4.55
CA PRO A 80 -0.05 13.23 3.99
C PRO A 80 -0.43 13.66 2.56
N SER A 81 -0.23 14.93 2.21
CA SER A 81 -0.61 15.48 0.88
C SER A 81 -0.02 14.68 -0.28
N TYR A 82 1.25 14.28 -0.15
CA TYR A 82 1.93 13.44 -1.13
C TYR A 82 1.24 12.08 -1.32
N THR A 83 0.88 11.41 -0.23
CA THR A 83 0.14 10.13 -0.25
C THR A 83 -1.20 10.29 -0.94
N VAL A 84 -1.95 11.36 -0.61
CA VAL A 84 -3.24 11.65 -1.24
C VAL A 84 -3.08 11.88 -2.74
N ALA A 85 -2.10 12.67 -3.16
CA ALA A 85 -1.84 12.93 -4.58
C ALA A 85 -1.52 11.64 -5.35
N ARG A 86 -0.62 10.81 -4.82
CA ARG A 86 -0.28 9.50 -5.41
C ARG A 86 -1.49 8.58 -5.54
N LEU A 87 -2.32 8.48 -4.52
CA LEU A 87 -3.55 7.66 -4.57
C LEU A 87 -4.56 8.24 -5.56
N CYS A 88 -4.68 9.57 -5.63
CA CYS A 88 -5.54 10.26 -6.59
C CYS A 88 -5.18 9.97 -8.07
N GLU A 89 -3.95 9.55 -8.37
CA GLU A 89 -3.57 9.15 -9.73
C GLU A 89 -4.13 7.78 -10.12
N ARG A 90 -4.34 6.91 -9.13
CA ARG A 90 -4.71 5.50 -9.35
C ARG A 90 -6.20 5.24 -9.17
N VAL A 91 -6.87 5.98 -8.29
CA VAL A 91 -8.31 5.82 -8.05
C VAL A 91 -9.16 6.40 -9.20
N PRO A 92 -10.41 5.94 -9.36
CA PRO A 92 -11.35 6.47 -10.33
C PRO A 92 -11.55 7.99 -10.22
N LYS A 93 -11.76 8.66 -11.36
CA LYS A 93 -11.93 10.12 -11.45
C LYS A 93 -13.03 10.67 -10.54
N THR A 94 -14.11 9.91 -10.33
CA THR A 94 -15.23 10.25 -9.45
C THR A 94 -14.81 10.31 -7.98
N LEU A 95 -14.11 9.27 -7.51
CA LEU A 95 -13.56 9.18 -6.16
C LEU A 95 -12.47 10.23 -5.92
N ARG A 96 -11.55 10.39 -6.89
CA ARG A 96 -10.54 11.47 -6.87
C ARG A 96 -11.16 12.84 -6.64
N ARG A 97 -12.17 13.20 -7.43
CA ARG A 97 -12.89 14.48 -7.28
C ARG A 97 -13.52 14.62 -5.90
N ALA A 98 -14.06 13.53 -5.34
CA ALA A 98 -14.63 13.53 -4.00
C ALA A 98 -13.58 13.87 -2.94
N ILE A 99 -12.47 13.14 -2.97
CA ILE A 99 -11.36 13.29 -2.03
C ILE A 99 -10.84 14.72 -2.10
N VAL A 100 -10.44 15.19 -3.29
CA VAL A 100 -9.84 16.52 -3.47
C VAL A 100 -10.80 17.65 -3.04
N ARG A 101 -12.09 17.56 -3.35
CA ARG A 101 -13.07 18.58 -2.94
C ARG A 101 -13.26 18.65 -1.42
N ALA A 102 -13.18 17.52 -0.74
CA ALA A 102 -13.36 17.46 0.71
C ALA A 102 -12.11 17.86 1.51
N LEU A 103 -10.94 17.99 0.87
CA LEU A 103 -9.74 18.48 1.56
C LEU A 103 -9.88 19.96 1.94
N PRO A 104 -9.29 20.39 3.07
CA PRO A 104 -9.08 21.80 3.39
C PRO A 104 -8.32 22.50 2.26
N GLU A 105 -8.60 23.79 2.03
CA GLU A 105 -8.09 24.55 0.88
C GLU A 105 -6.56 24.47 0.73
N VAL A 106 -5.82 24.73 1.81
CA VAL A 106 -4.35 24.66 1.83
C VAL A 106 -3.85 23.30 1.35
N LYS A 107 -4.47 22.23 1.84
CA LYS A 107 -4.10 20.86 1.50
C LYS A 107 -4.51 20.51 0.06
N ARG A 108 -5.69 20.96 -0.38
CA ARG A 108 -6.16 20.81 -1.76
C ARG A 108 -5.19 21.44 -2.74
N HIS A 109 -4.70 22.65 -2.43
CA HIS A 109 -3.70 23.34 -3.24
C HIS A 109 -2.41 22.51 -3.35
N GLY A 110 -1.86 22.05 -2.21
CA GLY A 110 -0.66 21.20 -2.22
C GLY A 110 -0.84 19.91 -3.03
N VAL A 111 -1.98 19.23 -2.91
CA VAL A 111 -2.29 18.04 -3.73
C VAL A 111 -2.38 18.39 -5.22
N SER A 112 -2.99 19.53 -5.58
CA SER A 112 -3.09 19.96 -6.98
C SER A 112 -1.71 20.21 -7.59
N VAL A 113 -0.82 20.90 -6.87
CA VAL A 113 0.55 21.19 -7.33
C VAL A 113 1.31 19.88 -7.62
N ILE A 114 1.21 18.89 -6.73
CA ILE A 114 1.87 17.58 -6.91
C ILE A 114 1.30 16.85 -8.14
N LEU A 115 -0.02 16.84 -8.30
CA LEU A 115 -0.68 16.21 -9.45
C LEU A 115 -0.35 16.91 -10.77
N ASP A 116 -0.21 18.24 -10.76
CA ASP A 116 0.14 19.03 -11.94
C ASP A 116 1.60 18.83 -12.34
N TYR A 117 2.51 18.80 -11.35
CA TYR A 117 3.92 18.49 -11.58
C TYR A 117 4.09 17.12 -12.25
N ARG A 118 3.41 16.09 -11.73
CA ARG A 118 3.52 14.72 -12.25
C ARG A 118 2.84 14.50 -13.60
N ARG A 119 1.90 15.36 -14.00
CA ARG A 119 1.30 15.32 -15.35
C ARG A 119 2.20 15.90 -16.43
N ARG A 120 3.25 16.62 -16.06
CA ARG A 120 4.19 17.29 -16.99
C ARG A 120 5.45 16.47 -17.26
N ILE A 121 5.64 15.35 -16.55
CA ILE A 121 6.72 14.39 -16.72
C ILE A 121 6.14 13.18 -17.46
#